data_AF-X1K109-F1
#
_entry.id   AF-X1K109-F1
#
_cell.length_a   1.000
_cell.length_b   1.000
_cell.length_c   1.000
_cell.angle_alpha   90.00
_cell.angle_beta   90.00
_cell.angle_gamma   90.00
#
_symmetry.space_group_name_H-M   'P 1'
#
loop_
_entity.id
_entity.type
_entity.pdbx_description
1 polymer ?
#
loop_
_entity_poly.entity_id
_entity_poly.type
_entity_poly.pdbx_seq_one_letter_code
_entity_poly.pdbx_strand_id
1 'polypeptide(L)'
;CNFVNGIMHLNQRYTNWMRISTAAFEKGFNSFQMLGTIMIRLFKAELPIIEKAQITFYTEAKEILKPYEFAMGIYDKRDERARTIHDDDVDMFYGCVLCQSFAPTHACCITPDRTSLCGSINWFDARAAAKVDPKGPLFEIPPGECYNKDAGEYQGINEMIKKRSLGEIDRIFLFSGMEFPHTSCGCFEAIDFYIPEVNGHGIVDRNYSDVAINGLPFSAMANQTGGGKQMPGFNGISIQYIVSPKYQQYDAITQGLSQGIETVVWMNKGVK
;
A
#
# COMPACT_ATOMS: atom_id res chain seq x y z
N CYS A 1 5.63 -15.46 2.83
CA CYS A 1 5.30 -15.80 4.23
C CYS A 1 3.86 -16.30 4.40
N ASN A 2 2.84 -15.53 4.01
CA ASN A 2 1.42 -15.87 4.24
C ASN A 2 0.90 -17.16 3.56
N PHE A 3 1.65 -17.78 2.64
CA PHE A 3 1.30 -19.10 2.09
C PHE A 3 1.49 -20.25 3.10
N VAL A 4 2.22 -20.02 4.18
CA VAL A 4 2.40 -21.03 5.24
C VAL A 4 1.24 -20.93 6.21
N ASN A 5 0.43 -21.99 6.29
CA ASN A 5 -0.69 -22.05 7.23
C ASN A 5 -0.20 -21.81 8.67
N GLY A 6 -0.79 -20.83 9.34
CA GLY A 6 -0.45 -20.43 10.71
C GLY A 6 0.66 -19.38 10.81
N ILE A 7 1.21 -18.88 9.69
CA ILE A 7 2.02 -17.66 9.67
C ILE A 7 1.18 -16.49 9.18
N MET A 8 1.25 -15.38 9.91
CA MET A 8 0.81 -14.08 9.45
C MET A 8 2.05 -13.20 9.25
N HIS A 9 2.12 -12.51 8.13
CA HIS A 9 3.07 -11.43 7.84
C HIS A 9 2.30 -10.25 7.26
N LEU A 10 2.48 -9.07 7.84
CA LEU A 10 1.90 -7.81 7.39
C LEU A 10 2.97 -6.73 7.28
N ASN A 11 2.61 -5.62 6.63
CA ASN A 11 3.47 -4.46 6.38
C ASN A 11 4.74 -4.80 5.59
N GLN A 12 5.75 -3.95 5.71
CA GLN A 12 6.93 -3.92 4.84
C GLN A 12 8.13 -3.29 5.55
N ARG A 13 9.33 -3.50 5.00
CA ARG A 13 10.60 -2.95 5.52
C ARG A 13 10.73 -3.17 7.04
N TYR A 14 10.91 -2.09 7.80
CA TYR A 14 11.13 -2.09 9.24
C TYR A 14 9.84 -2.05 10.08
N THR A 15 8.68 -1.85 9.44
CA THR A 15 7.37 -1.90 10.08
C THR A 15 6.70 -3.26 9.93
N ASN A 16 7.44 -4.25 9.40
CA ASN A 16 6.95 -5.60 9.19
C ASN A 16 6.46 -6.22 10.51
N TRP A 17 5.38 -6.99 10.42
CA TRP A 17 4.81 -7.65 11.59
C TRP A 17 4.50 -9.09 11.29
N MET A 18 5.08 -9.99 12.08
CA MET A 18 4.87 -11.43 11.94
C MET A 18 4.27 -12.06 13.20
N ARG A 19 3.40 -13.04 12.99
CA ARG A 19 2.88 -13.93 14.03
C ARG A 19 2.95 -15.38 13.56
N ILE A 20 3.18 -16.29 14.49
CA ILE A 20 3.14 -17.74 14.27
C ILE A 20 2.10 -18.30 15.24
N SER A 21 1.17 -19.11 14.75
CA SER A 21 0.14 -19.72 15.59
C SER A 21 0.71 -20.86 16.44
N THR A 22 0.16 -21.04 17.64
CA THR A 22 0.49 -22.17 18.51
C THR A 22 0.23 -23.51 17.81
N ALA A 23 -0.89 -23.60 17.08
CA ALA A 23 -1.23 -24.78 16.28
C ALA A 23 -0.19 -25.11 15.19
N ALA A 24 0.44 -24.11 14.56
CA ALA A 24 1.51 -24.36 13.59
C ALA A 24 2.77 -24.90 14.26
N PHE A 25 3.12 -24.32 15.43
CA PHE A 25 4.24 -24.79 16.24
C PHE A 25 4.03 -26.24 16.71
N GLU A 26 2.85 -26.57 17.24
CA GLU A 26 2.47 -27.92 17.69
C GLU A 26 2.49 -28.95 16.55
N LYS A 27 2.19 -28.52 15.32
CA LYS A 27 2.28 -29.34 14.10
C LYS A 27 3.69 -29.47 13.53
N GLY A 28 4.70 -28.92 14.21
CA GLY A 28 6.11 -29.06 13.87
C GLY A 28 6.72 -27.87 13.12
N PHE A 29 6.01 -26.76 12.92
CA PHE A 29 6.60 -25.51 12.42
C PHE A 29 7.34 -24.78 13.55
N ASN A 30 8.40 -25.40 14.07
CA ASN A 30 9.12 -24.98 15.27
C ASN A 30 10.55 -24.49 14.97
N SER A 31 10.89 -24.26 13.69
CA SER A 31 12.21 -23.77 13.26
C SER A 31 12.12 -22.74 12.14
N PHE A 32 12.83 -21.61 12.29
CA PHE A 32 12.96 -20.61 11.23
C PHE A 32 13.69 -21.14 9.99
N GLN A 33 14.46 -22.23 10.08
CA GLN A 33 15.07 -22.86 8.91
C GLN A 33 14.01 -23.36 7.92
N MET A 34 12.85 -23.80 8.42
CA MET A 34 11.71 -24.19 7.56
C MET A 34 11.18 -22.99 6.79
N LEU A 35 10.99 -21.85 7.48
CA LEU A 35 10.57 -20.61 6.85
C LEU A 35 11.57 -20.15 5.79
N GLY A 36 12.86 -20.15 6.12
CA GLY A 36 13.94 -19.79 5.18
C GLY A 36 13.97 -20.69 3.95
N THR A 37 13.80 -22.01 4.13
CA THR A 37 13.73 -22.96 3.02
C THR A 37 12.54 -22.68 2.10
N ILE A 38 11.37 -22.43 2.68
CA ILE A 38 10.16 -22.09 1.91
C ILE A 38 10.37 -20.79 1.13
N MET A 39 10.90 -19.75 1.79
CA MET A 39 11.17 -18.47 1.15
C MET A 39 12.18 -18.59 0.00
N ILE A 40 13.30 -19.30 0.20
CA ILE A 40 14.29 -19.55 -0.87
C ILE A 40 13.64 -20.24 -2.07
N ARG A 41 12.83 -21.28 -1.83
CA ARG A 41 12.13 -22.00 -2.91
C ARG A 41 11.16 -21.10 -3.66
N LEU A 42 10.37 -20.30 -2.95
CA LEU A 42 9.43 -19.36 -3.56
C LEU A 42 10.17 -18.28 -4.37
N PHE A 43 11.21 -17.65 -3.82
CA PHE A 43 11.99 -16.65 -4.53
C PHE A 43 12.58 -17.21 -5.84
N LYS A 44 13.14 -18.42 -5.82
CA LYS A 44 13.69 -19.04 -7.03
C LYS A 44 12.62 -19.48 -8.04
N ALA A 45 11.42 -19.82 -7.59
CA ALA A 45 10.31 -20.18 -8.46
C ALA A 45 9.72 -18.94 -9.16
N GLU A 46 9.55 -17.84 -8.42
CA GLU A 46 8.92 -16.62 -8.91
C GLU A 46 9.92 -15.72 -9.68
N LEU A 47 11.20 -15.77 -9.34
CA LEU A 47 12.25 -14.94 -9.96
C LEU A 47 13.35 -15.84 -10.54
N PRO A 48 13.20 -16.31 -11.80
CA PRO A 48 14.17 -17.19 -12.46
C PRO A 48 15.60 -16.63 -12.53
N ILE A 49 15.76 -15.31 -12.38
CA ILE A 49 17.06 -14.63 -12.29
C ILE A 49 17.87 -15.00 -11.02
N ILE A 50 17.22 -15.59 -10.01
CA ILE A 50 17.88 -15.96 -8.75
C ILE A 50 18.55 -17.33 -8.88
N GLU A 51 19.86 -17.33 -9.11
CA GLU A 51 20.67 -18.56 -9.15
C GLU A 51 20.93 -19.15 -7.75
N LYS A 52 21.35 -18.28 -6.81
CA LYS A 52 21.70 -18.62 -5.43
C LYS A 52 20.98 -17.68 -4.48
N ALA A 53 20.53 -18.21 -3.34
CA ALA A 53 19.87 -17.43 -2.30
C ALA A 53 20.27 -17.95 -0.92
N GLN A 54 20.42 -17.03 0.03
CA GLN A 54 20.64 -17.29 1.44
C GLN A 54 19.66 -16.43 2.23
N ILE A 55 19.11 -16.98 3.31
CA ILE A 55 18.27 -16.24 4.25
C ILE A 55 18.90 -16.35 5.63
N THR A 56 19.01 -15.21 6.30
CA THR A 56 19.49 -15.11 7.67
C THR A 56 18.38 -14.50 8.53
N PHE A 57 18.02 -15.19 9.61
CA PHE A 57 17.07 -14.67 10.61
C PHE A 57 17.87 -14.14 11.80
N TYR A 58 17.59 -12.89 12.19
CA TYR A 58 18.13 -12.28 13.39
C TYR A 58 17.04 -12.23 14.45
N THR A 59 17.21 -13.00 15.53
CA THR A 59 16.27 -13.04 16.67
C THR A 59 16.87 -12.44 17.93
N GLU A 60 18.20 -12.28 17.97
CA GLU A 60 18.91 -11.64 19.07
C GLU A 60 18.90 -10.12 18.91
N ALA A 61 18.48 -9.41 19.97
CA ALA A 61 18.28 -7.95 19.94
C ALA A 61 19.56 -7.15 19.64
N LYS A 62 20.74 -7.69 19.96
CA LYS A 62 22.01 -7.00 19.65
C LYS A 62 22.46 -7.23 18.20
N GLU A 63 22.17 -8.41 17.65
CA GLU A 63 22.60 -8.81 16.31
C GLU A 63 21.77 -8.13 15.21
N ILE A 64 20.54 -7.69 15.52
CA ILE A 64 19.67 -7.00 14.55
C ILE A 64 20.10 -5.56 14.27
N LEU A 65 20.83 -4.90 15.18
CA LEU A 65 21.14 -3.46 15.08
C LEU A 65 21.89 -3.11 13.78
N LYS A 66 22.96 -3.86 13.46
CA LYS A 66 23.77 -3.59 12.26
C LYS A 66 23.02 -3.87 10.95
N PRO A 67 22.33 -5.02 10.77
CA PRO A 67 21.44 -5.23 9.63
C PRO A 67 20.32 -4.20 9.52
N TYR A 68 19.78 -3.73 10.65
CA TYR A 68 18.75 -2.71 10.69
C TYR A 68 19.25 -1.37 10.16
N GLU A 69 20.39 -0.86 10.67
CA GLU A 69 21.01 0.37 10.19
C GLU A 69 21.34 0.30 8.69
N PHE A 70 21.89 -0.84 8.25
CA PHE A 70 22.14 -1.09 6.84
C PHE A 70 20.85 -1.02 6.01
N ALA A 71 19.77 -1.67 6.47
CA ALA A 71 18.50 -1.67 5.78
C ALA A 71 17.88 -0.27 5.71
N MET A 72 17.92 0.50 6.80
CA MET A 72 17.45 1.88 6.84
C MET A 72 18.16 2.75 5.80
N GLY A 73 19.50 2.67 5.71
CA GLY A 73 20.25 3.44 4.70
C GLY A 73 19.93 3.06 3.25
N ILE A 74 19.46 1.84 2.99
CA ILE A 74 18.94 1.45 1.66
C ILE A 74 17.54 2.02 1.43
N TYR A 75 16.68 2.00 2.45
CA TYR A 75 15.32 2.55 2.37
C TYR A 75 15.33 4.05 2.12
N ASP A 76 16.17 4.79 2.83
CA ASP A 76 16.29 6.25 2.68
C ASP A 76 16.67 6.63 1.24
N LYS A 77 17.65 5.94 0.65
CA LYS A 77 18.06 6.16 -0.76
C LYS A 77 16.94 5.85 -1.75
N ARG A 78 16.14 4.81 -1.48
CA ARG A 78 14.98 4.46 -2.34
C ARG A 78 13.90 5.52 -2.24
N ASP A 79 13.65 6.03 -1.04
CA ASP A 79 12.61 7.03 -0.78
C ASP A 79 13.02 8.41 -1.30
N GLU A 80 14.29 8.81 -1.17
CA GLU A 80 14.84 9.99 -1.82
C GLU A 80 14.62 9.97 -3.33
N ARG A 81 14.93 8.85 -3.98
CA ARG A 81 14.70 8.69 -5.43
C ARG A 81 13.21 8.76 -5.79
N ALA A 82 12.34 8.19 -4.96
CA ALA A 82 10.90 8.23 -5.19
C ALA A 82 10.33 9.65 -5.07
N ARG A 83 10.87 10.48 -4.16
CA ARG A 83 10.44 11.87 -3.96
C ARG A 83 10.83 12.86 -5.06
N THR A 84 11.79 12.51 -5.92
CA THR A 84 12.30 13.41 -6.97
C THR A 84 11.56 13.32 -8.30
N ILE A 85 10.54 12.46 -8.38
CA ILE A 85 9.79 12.23 -9.61
C ILE A 85 8.30 12.40 -9.32
N HIS A 86 7.60 13.10 -10.20
CA HIS A 86 6.19 13.41 -10.10
C HIS A 86 5.41 12.81 -11.27
N ASP A 87 4.09 12.82 -11.17
CA ASP A 87 3.21 12.28 -12.20
C ASP A 87 3.42 12.97 -13.57
N ASP A 88 3.79 14.25 -13.55
CA ASP A 88 4.09 15.05 -14.75
C ASP A 88 5.43 14.68 -15.43
N ASP A 89 6.31 13.96 -14.73
CA ASP A 89 7.63 13.55 -15.24
C ASP A 89 7.59 12.19 -15.97
N VAL A 90 6.43 11.53 -16.02
CA VAL A 90 6.28 10.17 -16.55
C VAL A 90 5.15 10.07 -17.56
N ASP A 91 5.27 9.13 -18.48
CA ASP A 91 4.29 8.82 -19.53
C ASP A 91 3.50 7.53 -19.25
N MET A 92 3.80 6.86 -18.12
CA MET A 92 3.28 5.55 -17.78
C MET A 92 2.98 5.44 -16.29
N PHE A 93 1.79 4.94 -15.95
CA PHE A 93 1.45 4.50 -14.60
C PHE A 93 1.44 2.98 -14.52
N TYR A 94 1.26 2.45 -13.32
CA TYR A 94 1.30 1.01 -13.10
C TYR A 94 0.12 0.52 -12.28
N GLY A 95 -0.44 -0.62 -12.69
CA GLY A 95 -1.48 -1.33 -11.97
C GLY A 95 -0.89 -2.44 -11.11
N CYS A 96 -1.59 -2.80 -10.03
CA CYS A 96 -1.26 -3.98 -9.23
C CYS A 96 -2.52 -4.73 -8.79
N VAL A 97 -2.56 -6.04 -9.06
CA VAL A 97 -3.66 -6.95 -8.68
C VAL A 97 -3.24 -8.06 -7.71
N LEU A 98 -2.06 -7.94 -7.07
CA LEU A 98 -1.54 -8.94 -6.12
C LEU A 98 -2.56 -9.29 -5.02
N CYS A 99 -3.34 -8.31 -4.58
CA CYS A 99 -4.27 -8.46 -3.47
C CYS A 99 -5.66 -8.97 -3.89
N GLN A 100 -5.88 -9.32 -5.16
CA GLN A 100 -7.17 -9.88 -5.61
C GLN A 100 -7.50 -11.25 -5.01
N SER A 101 -6.50 -11.95 -4.49
CA SER A 101 -6.71 -13.14 -3.67
C SER A 101 -7.50 -12.88 -2.38
N PHE A 102 -7.51 -11.63 -1.89
CA PHE A 102 -8.25 -11.20 -0.70
C PHE A 102 -9.42 -10.26 -1.03
N ALA A 103 -9.27 -9.41 -2.04
CA ALA A 103 -10.26 -8.43 -2.46
C ALA A 103 -10.43 -8.48 -3.99
N PRO A 104 -11.30 -9.37 -4.52
CA PRO A 104 -11.37 -9.67 -5.95
C PRO A 104 -11.62 -8.46 -6.86
N THR A 105 -12.35 -7.46 -6.36
CA THR A 105 -12.72 -6.25 -7.11
C THR A 105 -11.69 -5.11 -6.94
N HIS A 106 -10.62 -5.32 -6.18
CA HIS A 106 -9.59 -4.32 -5.95
C HIS A 106 -8.51 -4.36 -7.04
N ALA A 107 -8.03 -3.18 -7.45
CA ALA A 107 -6.76 -3.01 -8.12
C ALA A 107 -6.11 -1.70 -7.64
N CYS A 108 -4.80 -1.71 -7.43
CA CYS A 108 -4.02 -0.50 -7.18
C CYS A 108 -3.67 0.17 -8.50
N CYS A 109 -3.79 1.50 -8.56
CA CYS A 109 -3.07 2.35 -9.50
C CYS A 109 -1.94 3.06 -8.75
N ILE A 110 -0.73 2.94 -9.29
CA ILE A 110 0.52 3.39 -8.68
C ILE A 110 1.14 4.41 -9.64
N THR A 111 1.35 5.62 -9.12
CA THR A 111 1.97 6.74 -9.82
C THR A 111 3.16 7.24 -9.00
N PRO A 112 4.06 8.07 -9.55
CA PRO A 112 5.10 8.73 -8.77
C PRO A 112 4.57 9.42 -7.50
N ASP A 113 3.45 10.13 -7.61
CA ASP A 113 2.84 10.88 -6.50
C ASP A 113 1.87 10.06 -5.64
N ARG A 114 1.58 8.80 -6.00
CA ARG A 114 0.74 7.87 -5.21
C ARG A 114 1.33 6.47 -5.14
N THR A 115 2.13 6.23 -4.10
CA THR A 115 2.60 4.89 -3.71
C THR A 115 1.42 3.96 -3.41
N SER A 116 1.58 2.66 -3.67
CA SER A 116 0.57 1.67 -3.32
C SER A 116 0.15 1.77 -1.85
N LEU A 117 -1.11 1.47 -1.54
CA LEU A 117 -1.65 1.58 -0.18
C LEU A 117 -0.89 0.74 0.85
N CYS A 118 -0.23 -0.35 0.44
CA CYS A 118 0.60 -1.17 1.34
C CYS A 118 1.96 -0.57 1.69
N GLY A 119 2.37 0.52 1.04
CA GLY A 119 3.67 1.18 1.22
C GLY A 119 4.85 0.43 0.60
N SER A 120 4.65 -0.81 0.12
CA SER A 120 5.73 -1.68 -0.35
C SER A 120 6.12 -1.48 -1.81
N ILE A 121 5.29 -0.82 -2.61
CA ILE A 121 5.44 -0.73 -4.06
C ILE A 121 5.28 0.73 -4.49
N ASN A 122 6.41 1.38 -4.76
CA ASN A 122 6.41 2.68 -5.42
C ASN A 122 6.45 2.51 -6.95
N TRP A 123 6.41 3.63 -7.67
CA TRP A 123 6.42 3.61 -9.14
C TRP A 123 7.64 2.91 -9.75
N PHE A 124 8.85 3.07 -9.18
CA PHE A 124 10.05 2.40 -9.68
C PHE A 124 9.98 0.88 -9.48
N ASP A 125 9.44 0.43 -8.35
CA ASP A 125 9.24 -0.99 -8.05
C ASP A 125 8.23 -1.60 -9.03
N ALA A 126 7.13 -0.89 -9.28
CA ALA A 126 6.10 -1.32 -10.21
C ALA A 126 6.62 -1.43 -11.65
N ARG A 127 7.38 -0.41 -12.08
CA ARG A 127 8.09 -0.42 -13.37
C ARG A 127 9.07 -1.59 -13.50
N ALA A 128 9.86 -1.84 -12.46
CA ALA A 128 10.81 -2.94 -12.48
C ALA A 128 10.08 -4.29 -12.55
N ALA A 129 9.04 -4.48 -11.75
CA ALA A 129 8.25 -5.71 -11.71
C ALA A 129 7.57 -6.00 -13.06
N ALA A 130 6.91 -5.00 -13.66
CA ALA A 130 6.25 -5.14 -14.97
C ALA A 130 7.24 -5.49 -16.10
N LYS A 131 8.50 -5.05 -15.99
CA LYS A 131 9.56 -5.41 -16.96
C LYS A 131 10.11 -6.81 -16.74
N VAL A 132 10.26 -7.21 -15.48
CA VAL A 132 10.78 -8.54 -15.12
C VAL A 132 9.77 -9.64 -15.46
N ASP A 133 8.49 -9.40 -15.17
CA ASP A 133 7.40 -10.31 -15.52
C ASP A 133 6.21 -9.54 -16.13
N PRO A 134 6.19 -9.37 -17.47
CA PRO A 134 5.12 -8.66 -18.17
C PRO A 134 3.73 -9.32 -18.07
N LYS A 135 3.67 -10.60 -17.67
CA LYS A 135 2.40 -11.32 -17.44
C LYS A 135 2.04 -11.38 -15.95
N GLY A 136 2.87 -10.75 -15.12
CA GLY A 136 2.72 -10.72 -13.69
C GLY A 136 1.56 -9.85 -13.21
N PRO A 137 1.42 -9.74 -11.88
CA PRO A 137 0.33 -8.99 -11.27
C PRO A 137 0.55 -7.46 -11.28
N LEU A 138 1.75 -7.00 -11.66
CA LEU A 138 2.05 -5.59 -11.92
C LEU A 138 2.16 -5.36 -13.42
N PHE A 139 1.48 -4.35 -13.93
CA PHE A 139 1.35 -4.12 -15.36
C PHE A 139 1.26 -2.63 -15.69
N GLU A 140 1.59 -2.28 -16.92
CA GLU A 140 1.57 -0.90 -17.42
C GLU A 140 0.12 -0.39 -17.61
N ILE A 141 -0.09 0.88 -17.27
CA ILE A 141 -1.31 1.64 -17.51
C ILE A 141 -0.92 2.90 -18.29
N PRO A 142 -1.09 2.89 -19.63
CA PRO A 142 -1.01 4.12 -20.40
C PRO A 142 -2.11 5.08 -19.91
N PRO A 143 -1.79 6.32 -19.48
CA PRO A 143 -2.80 7.21 -18.90
C PRO A 143 -3.94 7.55 -19.86
N GLY A 144 -3.64 7.74 -21.15
CA GLY A 144 -4.65 8.15 -22.15
C GLY A 144 -5.08 9.61 -21.95
N GLU A 145 -6.35 9.91 -22.25
CA GLU A 145 -6.90 11.26 -22.03
C GLU A 145 -6.97 11.59 -20.53
N CYS A 146 -6.52 12.79 -20.14
CA CYS A 146 -6.68 13.32 -18.80
C CYS A 146 -8.02 14.05 -18.69
N TYR A 147 -8.94 13.51 -17.88
CA TYR A 147 -10.26 14.13 -17.65
C TYR A 147 -10.21 15.19 -16.56
N ASN A 148 -9.45 14.92 -15.50
CA ASN A 148 -9.26 15.86 -14.40
C ASN A 148 -7.90 15.63 -13.72
N LYS A 149 -6.98 16.57 -13.93
CA LYS A 149 -5.60 16.49 -13.40
C LYS A 149 -5.54 16.61 -11.87
N ASP A 150 -6.43 17.40 -11.26
CA ASP A 150 -6.46 17.61 -9.82
C ASP A 150 -7.03 16.40 -9.08
N ALA A 151 -7.99 15.70 -9.68
CA ALA A 151 -8.49 14.42 -9.21
C ALA A 151 -7.56 13.24 -9.54
N GLY A 152 -6.64 13.42 -10.48
CA GLY A 152 -5.84 12.33 -11.05
C GLY A 152 -6.71 11.34 -11.84
N GLU A 153 -7.73 11.85 -12.54
CA GLU A 153 -8.59 11.04 -13.38
C GLU A 153 -8.08 10.99 -14.82
N TYR A 154 -7.85 9.77 -15.29
CA TYR A 154 -7.38 9.48 -16.64
C TYR A 154 -8.17 8.32 -17.23
N GLN A 155 -8.37 8.35 -18.55
CA GLN A 155 -9.09 7.32 -19.30
C GLN A 155 -8.53 5.92 -19.01
N GLY A 156 -7.21 5.74 -19.12
CA GLY A 156 -6.56 4.45 -18.94
C GLY A 156 -6.67 3.91 -17.51
N ILE A 157 -6.76 4.79 -16.52
CA ILE A 157 -7.01 4.40 -15.13
C ILE A 157 -8.44 3.88 -14.96
N ASN A 158 -9.43 4.57 -15.54
CA ASN A 158 -10.83 4.15 -15.50
C ASN A 158 -11.04 2.82 -16.24
N GLU A 159 -10.44 2.66 -17.42
CA GLU A 159 -10.46 1.40 -18.17
C GLU A 159 -9.79 0.26 -17.39
N MET A 160 -8.65 0.55 -16.75
CA MET A 160 -7.95 -0.41 -15.90
C MET A 160 -8.84 -0.86 -14.74
N ILE A 161 -9.38 0.08 -13.96
CA ILE A 161 -10.13 -0.28 -12.76
C ILE A 161 -11.40 -1.03 -13.13
N LYS A 162 -12.13 -0.60 -14.16
CA LYS A 162 -13.32 -1.30 -14.66
C LYS A 162 -13.03 -2.73 -15.08
N LYS A 163 -11.93 -2.95 -15.81
CA LYS A 163 -11.52 -4.29 -16.23
C LYS A 163 -11.11 -5.15 -15.03
N ARG A 164 -10.30 -4.61 -14.12
CA ARG A 164 -9.71 -5.38 -13.01
C ARG A 164 -10.69 -5.58 -11.85
N SER A 165 -11.69 -4.73 -11.71
CA SER A 165 -12.75 -4.85 -10.72
C SER A 165 -13.92 -5.72 -11.19
N LEU A 166 -13.79 -6.43 -12.32
CA LEU A 166 -14.87 -7.22 -12.93
C LEU A 166 -16.11 -6.39 -13.30
N GLY A 167 -15.92 -5.11 -13.61
CA GLY A 167 -17.00 -4.17 -13.96
C GLY A 167 -17.66 -3.47 -12.78
N GLU A 168 -17.31 -3.81 -11.53
CA GLU A 168 -17.93 -3.23 -10.33
C GLU A 168 -17.61 -1.73 -10.13
N ILE A 169 -16.45 -1.26 -10.59
CA ILE A 169 -15.97 0.11 -10.39
C ILE A 169 -15.69 0.73 -11.75
N ASP A 170 -16.47 1.74 -12.14
CA ASP A 170 -16.33 2.37 -13.46
C ASP A 170 -15.20 3.40 -13.54
N ARG A 171 -14.91 4.09 -12.43
CA ARG A 171 -13.93 5.18 -12.38
C ARG A 171 -13.34 5.36 -10.99
N ILE A 172 -12.14 5.94 -10.92
CA ILE A 172 -11.49 6.34 -9.67
C ILE A 172 -10.80 7.69 -9.82
N PHE A 173 -10.80 8.45 -8.73
CA PHE A 173 -10.00 9.65 -8.56
C PHE A 173 -8.78 9.28 -7.69
N LEU A 174 -7.58 9.45 -8.25
CA LEU A 174 -6.35 9.17 -7.53
C LEU A 174 -6.06 10.16 -6.40
N PHE A 175 -6.65 11.34 -6.38
CA PHE A 175 -6.32 12.36 -5.37
C PHE A 175 -7.54 12.84 -4.60
N SER A 176 -8.50 11.93 -4.40
CA SER A 176 -9.73 12.14 -3.65
C SER A 176 -10.02 10.93 -2.77
N GLY A 177 -10.37 11.21 -1.52
CA GLY A 177 -10.92 10.29 -0.55
C GLY A 177 -12.44 10.36 -0.44
N MET A 178 -13.08 11.35 -1.07
CA MET A 178 -14.53 11.58 -0.99
C MET A 178 -15.25 11.21 -2.30
N GLU A 179 -14.85 11.79 -3.42
CA GLU A 179 -15.44 11.54 -4.73
C GLU A 179 -14.67 10.42 -5.46
N PHE A 180 -15.39 9.37 -5.89
CA PHE A 180 -14.85 8.17 -6.56
C PHE A 180 -13.51 7.67 -6.00
N PRO A 181 -13.39 7.43 -4.67
CA PRO A 181 -12.09 7.11 -4.09
C PRO A 181 -11.52 5.81 -4.66
N HIS A 182 -10.20 5.74 -4.64
CA HIS A 182 -9.47 4.52 -4.95
C HIS A 182 -9.83 3.41 -3.94
N THR A 183 -10.15 2.22 -4.41
CA THR A 183 -10.54 1.09 -3.55
C THR A 183 -9.37 0.58 -2.70
N SER A 184 -9.65 -0.15 -1.63
CA SER A 184 -8.62 -0.76 -0.78
C SER A 184 -8.81 -2.27 -0.61
N CYS A 185 -7.73 -3.04 -0.55
CA CYS A 185 -7.79 -4.46 -0.25
C CYS A 185 -7.87 -4.73 1.26
N GLY A 186 -6.73 -4.81 1.95
CA GLY A 186 -6.66 -5.08 3.39
C GLY A 186 -5.28 -4.90 4.00
N CYS A 187 -4.25 -4.57 3.19
CA CYS A 187 -2.86 -4.42 3.63
C CYS A 187 -2.40 -2.96 3.72
N PHE A 188 -3.32 -1.99 3.72
CA PHE A 188 -2.98 -0.56 3.89
C PHE A 188 -2.25 -0.30 5.21
N GLU A 189 -1.28 0.62 5.19
CA GLU A 189 -0.50 0.98 6.38
C GLU A 189 -1.31 1.85 7.34
N ALA A 190 -2.15 2.74 6.78
CA ALA A 190 -3.03 3.62 7.53
C ALA A 190 -4.40 3.74 6.86
N ILE A 191 -5.36 4.27 7.62
CA ILE A 191 -6.67 4.66 7.14
C ILE A 191 -6.79 6.17 7.29
N ASP A 192 -7.10 6.84 6.20
CA ASP A 192 -7.63 8.20 6.15
C ASP A 192 -9.16 8.10 6.21
N PHE A 193 -9.75 8.63 7.28
CA PHE A 193 -11.18 8.61 7.52
C PHE A 193 -11.76 10.02 7.67
N TYR A 194 -12.94 10.26 7.09
CA TYR A 194 -13.62 11.55 7.15
C TYR A 194 -14.32 11.76 8.50
N ILE A 195 -14.30 13.00 8.99
CA ILE A 195 -14.89 13.47 10.25
C ILE A 195 -15.89 14.60 9.91
N PRO A 196 -17.18 14.27 9.78
CA PRO A 196 -18.20 15.22 9.33
C PRO A 196 -18.33 16.48 10.19
N GLU A 197 -18.14 16.35 11.52
CA GLU A 197 -18.37 17.42 12.49
C GLU A 197 -17.46 18.63 12.29
N VAL A 198 -16.30 18.42 11.67
CA VAL A 198 -15.30 19.48 11.42
C VAL A 198 -14.91 19.56 9.95
N ASN A 199 -15.65 18.87 9.07
CA ASN A 199 -15.37 18.80 7.63
C ASN A 199 -13.88 18.53 7.35
N GLY A 200 -13.33 17.53 8.02
CA GLY A 200 -11.89 17.22 7.96
C GLY A 200 -11.63 15.72 8.03
N HIS A 201 -10.37 15.34 7.99
CA HIS A 201 -9.92 13.96 7.94
C HIS A 201 -9.09 13.60 9.18
N GLY A 202 -9.23 12.35 9.61
CA GLY A 202 -8.36 11.72 10.59
C GLY A 202 -7.49 10.65 9.94
N ILE A 203 -6.27 10.47 10.42
CA ILE A 203 -5.39 9.37 9.99
C ILE A 203 -5.04 8.47 11.18
N VAL A 204 -5.22 7.16 11.00
CA VAL A 204 -4.84 6.14 11.97
C VAL A 204 -4.00 5.06 11.32
N ASP A 205 -2.82 4.77 11.85
CA ASP A 205 -2.00 3.64 11.38
C ASP A 205 -2.44 2.30 11.97
N ARG A 206 -2.06 1.22 11.28
CA ARG A 206 -2.40 -0.16 11.62
C ARG A 206 -1.92 -0.61 13.00
N ASN A 207 -0.85 -0.02 13.52
CA ASN A 207 -0.30 -0.41 14.82
C ASN A 207 -0.96 0.32 15.99
N TYR A 208 -1.85 1.28 15.72
CA TYR A 208 -2.58 1.98 16.76
C TYR A 208 -3.58 1.05 17.46
N SER A 209 -3.37 0.85 18.77
CA SER A 209 -4.13 -0.11 19.59
C SER A 209 -5.36 0.48 20.27
N ASP A 210 -5.47 1.81 20.33
CA ASP A 210 -6.58 2.52 20.97
C ASP A 210 -7.69 2.85 19.96
N VAL A 211 -8.72 3.54 20.45
CA VAL A 211 -9.78 4.10 19.60
C VAL A 211 -9.34 5.43 18.98
N ALA A 212 -9.68 5.62 17.71
CA ALA A 212 -9.47 6.88 17.02
C ALA A 212 -10.49 7.93 17.48
N ILE A 213 -10.34 9.18 17.03
CA ILE A 213 -11.19 10.30 17.47
C ILE A 213 -12.67 10.11 17.14
N ASN A 214 -13.00 9.28 16.14
CA ASN A 214 -14.37 8.89 15.79
C ASN A 214 -14.93 7.74 16.66
N GLY A 215 -14.22 7.33 17.71
CA GLY A 215 -14.63 6.27 18.64
C GLY A 215 -14.42 4.83 18.13
N LEU A 216 -13.82 4.65 16.96
CA LEU A 216 -13.60 3.32 16.36
C LEU A 216 -12.14 2.86 16.51
N PRO A 217 -11.88 1.57 16.79
CA PRO A 217 -10.54 1.00 16.64
C PRO A 217 -10.19 0.83 15.15
N PHE A 218 -8.89 0.75 14.83
CA PHE A 218 -8.40 0.51 13.46
C PHE A 218 -9.07 -0.70 12.80
N SER A 219 -9.24 -1.81 13.52
CA SER A 219 -9.84 -3.04 12.99
C SER A 219 -11.28 -2.87 12.52
N ALA A 220 -12.08 -2.03 13.20
CA ALA A 220 -13.45 -1.75 12.81
C ALA A 220 -13.50 -0.91 11.53
N MET A 221 -12.64 0.11 11.41
CA MET A 221 -12.53 0.93 10.20
C MET A 221 -11.95 0.15 9.03
N ALA A 222 -11.01 -0.77 9.27
CA ALA A 222 -10.41 -1.61 8.23
C ALA A 222 -11.45 -2.48 7.52
N ASN A 223 -12.47 -2.97 8.25
CA ASN A 223 -13.58 -3.73 7.67
C ASN A 223 -14.46 -2.89 6.72
N GLN A 224 -14.57 -1.58 6.97
CA GLN A 224 -15.32 -0.67 6.10
C GLN A 224 -14.46 -0.26 4.90
N THR A 225 -13.18 0.01 5.13
CA THR A 225 -12.22 0.50 4.13
C THR A 225 -11.86 -0.58 3.10
N GLY A 226 -11.67 -1.81 3.56
CA GLY A 226 -11.16 -2.91 2.73
C GLY A 226 -12.21 -3.62 1.85
N GLY A 227 -11.75 -4.67 1.18
CA GLY A 227 -12.60 -5.58 0.39
C GLY A 227 -12.86 -5.14 -1.04
N GLY A 228 -12.12 -4.16 -1.56
CA GLY A 228 -12.23 -3.72 -2.95
C GLY A 228 -13.47 -2.89 -3.25
N LYS A 229 -14.05 -2.28 -2.22
CA LYS A 229 -15.19 -1.37 -2.33
C LYS A 229 -14.71 0.06 -2.56
N GLN A 230 -15.51 0.86 -3.24
CA GLN A 230 -15.33 2.30 -3.32
C GLN A 230 -16.13 2.97 -2.20
N MET A 231 -15.42 3.43 -1.17
CA MET A 231 -16.01 3.90 0.08
C MET A 231 -15.60 5.36 0.36
N PRO A 232 -16.44 6.33 -0.01
CA PRO A 232 -16.24 7.74 0.35
C PRO A 232 -15.98 7.91 1.85
N GLY A 233 -14.90 8.64 2.18
CA GLY A 233 -14.52 8.95 3.55
C GLY A 233 -13.84 7.81 4.32
N PHE A 234 -13.51 6.68 3.70
CA PHE A 234 -12.69 5.62 4.31
C PHE A 234 -11.67 5.07 3.31
N ASN A 235 -10.43 5.54 3.42
CA ASN A 235 -9.40 5.34 2.41
C ASN A 235 -8.18 4.63 3.01
N GLY A 236 -7.82 3.48 2.46
CA GLY A 236 -6.57 2.81 2.77
C GLY A 236 -5.41 3.51 2.07
N ILE A 237 -4.43 3.95 2.82
CA ILE A 237 -3.28 4.71 2.33
C ILE A 237 -1.95 4.16 2.88
N SER A 238 -0.87 4.48 2.19
CA SER A 238 0.50 4.30 2.70
C SER A 238 0.96 5.54 3.44
N ILE A 239 1.92 5.37 4.35
CA ILE A 239 2.50 6.50 5.09
C ILE A 239 3.21 7.46 4.14
N GLN A 240 3.84 6.94 3.08
CA GLN A 240 4.52 7.76 2.07
C GLN A 240 3.56 8.65 1.27
N TYR A 241 2.31 8.21 1.05
CA TYR A 241 1.34 9.01 0.32
C TYR A 241 0.91 10.26 1.10
N ILE A 242 0.91 10.24 2.43
CA ILE A 242 0.51 11.38 3.28
C ILE A 242 1.35 12.64 3.00
N VAL A 243 2.64 12.45 2.69
CA VAL A 243 3.57 13.56 2.42
C VAL A 243 3.70 13.90 0.93
N SER A 244 2.90 13.25 0.08
CA SER A 244 2.85 13.58 -1.35
C SER A 244 2.22 14.96 -1.55
N PRO A 245 2.72 15.78 -2.50
CA PRO A 245 2.04 17.02 -2.88
C PRO A 245 0.64 16.78 -3.48
N LYS A 246 0.35 15.54 -3.90
CA LYS A 246 -0.95 15.13 -4.44
C LYS A 246 -1.86 14.44 -3.42
N TYR A 247 -1.42 14.32 -2.16
CA TYR A 247 -2.25 13.74 -1.10
C TYR A 247 -3.60 14.46 -1.04
N GLN A 248 -4.69 13.73 -1.28
CA GLN A 248 -6.09 14.20 -1.28
C GLN A 248 -6.28 15.60 -1.90
N GLN A 249 -5.54 15.90 -2.98
CA GLN A 249 -5.47 17.23 -3.55
C GLN A 249 -6.85 17.74 -3.99
N TYR A 250 -7.66 16.89 -4.61
CA TYR A 250 -8.97 17.27 -5.10
C TYR A 250 -9.93 17.63 -3.96
N ASP A 251 -9.89 16.88 -2.86
CA ASP A 251 -10.68 17.18 -1.66
C ASP A 251 -10.25 18.52 -1.04
N ALA A 252 -8.95 18.82 -1.00
CA ALA A 252 -8.47 20.11 -0.53
C ALA A 252 -8.96 21.27 -1.42
N ILE A 253 -8.80 21.16 -2.74
CA ILE A 253 -9.19 22.21 -3.68
C ILE A 253 -10.69 22.49 -3.59
N THR A 254 -11.52 21.45 -3.48
CA THR A 254 -12.97 21.62 -3.33
C THR A 254 -13.36 22.27 -2.00
N GLN A 255 -12.51 22.19 -0.97
CA GLN A 255 -12.64 22.89 0.30
C GLN A 255 -11.96 24.28 0.34
N GLY A 256 -11.32 24.71 -0.76
CA GLY A 256 -10.58 25.98 -0.82
C GLY A 256 -9.24 25.97 -0.08
N LEU A 257 -8.68 24.78 0.16
CA LEU A 257 -7.37 24.56 0.78
C LEU A 257 -6.28 24.44 -0.29
N SER A 258 -5.03 24.66 0.11
CA SER A 258 -3.88 24.64 -0.81
C SER A 258 -3.29 23.25 -0.97
N GLN A 259 -3.37 22.40 0.05
CA GLN A 259 -2.81 21.06 0.09
C GLN A 259 -3.73 20.09 0.83
N GLY A 260 -3.83 18.84 0.40
CA GLY A 260 -4.72 17.87 1.06
C GLY A 260 -4.33 17.54 2.49
N ILE A 261 -3.07 17.74 2.91
CA ILE A 261 -2.67 17.58 4.31
C ILE A 261 -3.38 18.59 5.23
N GLU A 262 -3.79 19.75 4.71
CA GLU A 262 -4.56 20.76 5.45
C GLU A 262 -5.99 20.28 5.78
N THR A 263 -6.49 19.25 5.09
CA THR A 263 -7.76 18.61 5.44
C THR A 263 -7.66 17.78 6.72
N VAL A 264 -6.44 17.43 7.17
CA VAL A 264 -6.22 16.51 8.28
C VAL A 264 -6.26 17.23 9.61
N VAL A 265 -7.28 16.93 10.42
CA VAL A 265 -7.52 17.53 11.74
C VAL A 265 -7.05 16.65 12.89
N TRP A 266 -6.80 15.36 12.63
CA TRP A 266 -6.35 14.41 13.64
C TRP A 266 -5.43 13.35 13.06
N MET A 267 -4.36 13.03 13.78
CA MET A 267 -3.50 11.88 13.49
C MET A 267 -3.06 11.25 14.81
N ASN A 268 -3.01 9.92 14.87
CA ASN A 268 -2.41 9.25 16.02
C ASN A 268 -0.89 9.52 16.06
N LYS A 269 -0.29 9.45 17.26
CA LYS A 269 1.11 9.82 17.48
C LYS A 269 2.11 9.01 16.63
N GLY A 270 1.77 7.79 16.22
CA GLY A 270 2.66 6.95 15.41
C GLY A 270 2.84 7.46 13.97
N VAL A 271 1.89 8.25 13.47
CA VAL A 271 1.92 8.81 12.11
C VAL A 271 2.57 10.20 12.08
N LYS A 272 2.44 10.98 13.16
CA LYS A 272 3.05 12.32 13.31
C LYS A 272 4.57 12.25 13.42
#